data_AF-A0A8S3E3N9-F1
#
_entry.id   AF-A0A8S3E3N9-F1
#
_cell.length_a   1.000
_cell.length_b   1.000
_cell.length_c   1.000
_cell.angle_alpha   90.00
_cell.angle_beta   90.00
_cell.angle_gamma   90.00
#
_symmetry.space_group_name_H-M   'P 1'
#
loop_
_entity.id
_entity.type
_entity.pdbx_description
1 polymer ?
#
loop_
_entity_poly.entity_id
_entity_poly.type
_entity_poly.pdbx_seq_one_letter_code
_entity_poly.pdbx_strand_id
1 'polypeptide(L)'
;VYSSVDNLSKGLKSMYSTDYTNLSATVNTQQYAYLAVAQLPPPQQQTAGVLEFVKQQIEINKTLANLMLKKEQHMVEQNSLMKQMINDKAEYYGKSGKQSQLGLHQHYVKLHKNEKTRESIKLIGKLQFNQFVIFVKSVSRSTALFKSLAERGFPAIEIHHEIPKEKRLARYKEFQEFETHILVATNLFGLGIDIERANIVLNYDMPEDTDTYLHRVARAGRLGTKGLAITYVANESDAAIL
;
A
#
# COMPACT_ATOMS: atom_id res chain seq x y z
N VAL A 1 -19.74 -17.80 -24.82
CA VAL A 1 -19.04 -18.76 -23.92
C VAL A 1 -18.19 -17.94 -22.98
N TYR A 2 -18.58 -17.84 -21.71
CA TYR A 2 -17.76 -17.19 -20.70
C TYR A 2 -16.69 -18.19 -20.27
N SER A 3 -15.42 -17.90 -20.54
CA SER A 3 -14.32 -18.65 -19.93
C SER A 3 -13.77 -17.83 -18.77
N SER A 4 -14.03 -18.28 -17.54
CA SER A 4 -13.25 -17.83 -16.39
C SER A 4 -11.86 -18.43 -16.54
N VAL A 5 -10.88 -17.60 -16.87
CA VAL A 5 -9.48 -18.01 -16.78
C VAL A 5 -8.99 -17.55 -15.41
N ASP A 6 -9.06 -18.45 -14.44
CA ASP A 6 -8.42 -18.25 -13.15
C ASP A 6 -6.91 -18.44 -13.32
N ASN A 7 -6.20 -17.35 -13.62
CA ASN A 7 -4.75 -17.31 -13.51
C ASN A 7 -4.37 -17.22 -12.02
N LEU A 8 -4.49 -18.35 -11.33
CA LEU A 8 -4.24 -18.55 -9.89
C LEU A 8 -2.84 -18.07 -9.44
N SER A 9 -1.88 -17.90 -10.34
CA SER A 9 -0.52 -17.44 -10.00
C SER A 9 -0.39 -15.92 -9.77
N LYS A 10 -1.40 -15.10 -10.11
CA LYS A 10 -1.31 -13.62 -10.01
C LYS A 10 -2.44 -12.94 -9.23
N GLY A 11 -3.42 -13.69 -8.72
CA GLY A 11 -4.54 -13.11 -7.95
C GLY A 11 -5.44 -12.13 -8.72
N LEU A 12 -5.34 -12.10 -10.05
CA LEU A 12 -6.16 -11.28 -10.94
C LEU A 12 -7.33 -12.11 -11.45
N LYS A 13 -8.57 -11.72 -11.11
CA LYS A 13 -9.77 -12.24 -11.77
C LYS A 13 -9.90 -11.59 -13.14
N SER A 14 -9.72 -12.38 -14.19
CA SER A 14 -9.96 -11.95 -15.58
C SER A 14 -11.17 -12.72 -16.15
N MET A 15 -12.14 -11.98 -16.68
CA MET A 15 -13.30 -12.55 -17.36
C MET A 15 -13.25 -12.14 -18.83
N TYR A 16 -13.41 -13.12 -19.72
CA TYR A 16 -13.50 -12.90 -21.16
C TYR A 16 -14.91 -13.27 -21.63
N SER A 17 -15.56 -12.37 -22.37
CA SER A 17 -16.83 -12.64 -23.03
C SER A 17 -16.74 -12.23 -24.50
N THR A 18 -17.26 -13.11 -25.37
CA THR A 18 -17.51 -12.82 -26.79
C THR A 18 -18.98 -12.46 -27.05
N ASP A 19 -19.82 -12.49 -26.01
CA ASP A 19 -21.25 -12.16 -26.07
C ASP A 19 -21.48 -10.76 -25.51
N TYR A 20 -21.76 -9.83 -26.42
CA TYR A 20 -21.99 -8.41 -26.12
C TYR A 20 -23.40 -8.12 -25.58
N THR A 21 -24.34 -9.05 -25.71
CA THR A 21 -25.76 -8.84 -25.38
C THR A 21 -26.13 -9.14 -23.92
N ASN A 22 -25.31 -9.92 -23.20
CA ASN A 22 -25.62 -10.38 -21.84
C ASN A 22 -24.68 -9.84 -20.73
N LEU A 23 -23.74 -8.96 -21.06
CA LEU A 23 -22.72 -8.49 -20.10
C LEU A 23 -23.28 -7.69 -18.91
N SER A 24 -24.38 -6.95 -19.09
CA SER A 24 -24.97 -6.10 -18.04
C SER A 24 -25.81 -6.88 -17.01
N ALA A 25 -26.33 -8.05 -17.37
CA ALA A 25 -27.29 -8.79 -16.56
C ALA A 25 -26.65 -9.86 -15.66
N THR A 26 -25.43 -10.32 -15.96
CA THR A 26 -24.86 -11.52 -15.33
C THR A 26 -23.56 -11.27 -14.56
N VAL A 27 -22.89 -10.13 -14.78
CA VAL A 27 -21.55 -9.87 -14.21
C VAL A 27 -21.61 -8.68 -13.26
N ASN A 28 -21.33 -8.91 -11.98
CA ASN A 28 -21.11 -7.83 -11.03
C ASN A 28 -19.78 -7.13 -11.34
N THR A 29 -19.84 -6.10 -12.18
CA THR A 29 -18.68 -5.33 -12.66
C THR A 29 -17.93 -4.59 -11.55
N GLN A 30 -18.54 -4.39 -10.38
CA GLN A 30 -17.87 -3.76 -9.23
C GLN A 30 -16.69 -4.59 -8.67
N GLN A 31 -16.57 -5.87 -9.04
CA GLN A 31 -15.45 -6.73 -8.62
C GLN A 31 -14.21 -6.66 -9.54
N TYR A 32 -14.28 -5.94 -10.66
CA TYR A 32 -13.21 -5.91 -11.66
C TYR A 32 -12.62 -4.50 -11.80
N ALA A 33 -11.29 -4.40 -11.81
CA ALA A 33 -10.58 -3.12 -11.84
C ALA A 33 -10.53 -2.44 -13.22
N TYR A 34 -10.81 -3.19 -14.30
CA TYR A 34 -10.75 -2.72 -15.68
C TYR A 34 -11.64 -3.60 -16.58
N LEU A 35 -12.37 -3.01 -17.53
CA LEU A 35 -13.09 -3.74 -18.57
C LEU A 35 -12.49 -3.41 -19.93
N ALA A 36 -11.80 -4.37 -20.56
CA ALA A 36 -11.21 -4.18 -21.88
C ALA A 36 -12.16 -4.65 -22.99
N VAL A 37 -12.53 -3.77 -23.93
CA VAL A 37 -13.15 -4.18 -25.20
C VAL A 37 -12.01 -4.43 -26.19
N ALA A 38 -11.64 -5.69 -26.38
CA ALA A 38 -10.47 -6.04 -27.21
C ALA A 38 -10.73 -5.81 -28.71
N GLN A 39 -11.98 -5.94 -29.16
CA GLN A 39 -12.39 -5.73 -30.55
C GLN A 39 -13.82 -5.17 -30.58
N LEU A 40 -14.15 -4.36 -31.59
CA LEU A 40 -15.53 -3.94 -31.82
C LEU A 40 -16.39 -5.16 -32.21
N PRO A 41 -17.67 -5.22 -31.80
CA PRO A 41 -18.58 -6.28 -32.22
C PRO A 41 -18.67 -6.34 -33.76
N PRO A 42 -18.86 -7.52 -34.36
CA PRO A 42 -19.16 -7.64 -35.80
C PRO A 42 -20.37 -6.77 -36.18
N PRO A 43 -20.47 -6.28 -37.43
CA PRO A 43 -21.56 -5.39 -37.85
C PRO A 43 -22.97 -5.92 -37.54
N GLN A 44 -23.19 -7.24 -37.63
CA GLN A 44 -24.49 -7.85 -37.32
C GLN A 44 -24.88 -7.77 -35.82
N GLN A 45 -23.93 -7.46 -34.93
CA GLN A 45 -24.12 -7.38 -33.47
C GLN A 45 -24.01 -5.95 -32.93
N GLN A 46 -23.81 -4.95 -33.80
CA GLN A 46 -23.73 -3.53 -33.43
C GLN A 46 -25.13 -2.91 -33.29
N THR A 47 -25.95 -3.46 -32.40
CA THR A 47 -27.22 -2.82 -32.05
C THR A 47 -26.97 -1.49 -31.32
N ALA A 48 -27.94 -0.58 -31.34
CA ALA A 48 -27.82 0.71 -30.65
C ALA A 48 -27.48 0.53 -29.16
N GLY A 49 -28.06 -0.47 -28.49
CA GLY A 49 -27.76 -0.79 -27.10
C GLY A 49 -26.33 -1.27 -26.87
N VAL A 50 -25.77 -2.08 -27.78
CA VAL A 50 -24.38 -2.55 -27.72
C VAL A 50 -23.41 -1.39 -27.94
N LEU A 51 -23.68 -0.51 -28.90
CA LEU A 51 -22.84 0.67 -29.16
C LEU A 51 -22.85 1.66 -27.99
N GLU A 52 -24.02 1.88 -27.36
CA GLU A 52 -24.14 2.74 -26.18
C GLU A 52 -23.40 2.16 -24.97
N PHE A 53 -23.50 0.85 -24.74
CA PHE A 53 -22.72 0.16 -23.73
C PHE A 53 -21.21 0.32 -23.96
N VAL A 54 -20.73 0.11 -25.19
CA VAL A 54 -19.30 0.27 -25.53
C VAL A 54 -18.83 1.71 -25.27
N LYS A 55 -19.61 2.73 -25.65
CA LYS A 55 -19.30 4.14 -25.36
C LYS A 55 -19.19 4.39 -23.85
N GLN A 56 -20.14 3.88 -23.07
CA GLN A 56 -20.14 4.03 -21.62
C GLN A 56 -18.89 3.39 -21.00
N GLN A 57 -18.49 2.21 -21.48
CA GLN A 57 -17.28 1.53 -21.00
C GLN A 57 -15.98 2.27 -21.37
N ILE A 58 -15.91 2.83 -22.58
CA ILE A 58 -14.77 3.68 -22.98
C ILE A 58 -14.64 4.87 -22.01
N GLU A 59 -15.75 5.51 -21.65
CA GLU A 59 -15.73 6.66 -20.75
C GLU A 59 -15.33 6.30 -19.31
N ILE A 60 -15.81 5.15 -18.82
CA ILE A 60 -15.36 4.57 -17.53
C ILE A 60 -13.84 4.33 -17.56
N ASN A 61 -13.33 3.72 -18.63
CA ASN A 61 -11.89 3.43 -18.76
C ASN A 61 -11.04 4.70 -18.81
N LYS A 62 -11.49 5.76 -19.51
CA LYS A 62 -10.81 7.07 -19.49
C LYS A 62 -10.77 7.67 -18.09
N THR A 63 -11.88 7.60 -17.37
CA THR A 63 -11.98 8.11 -16.00
C THR A 63 -11.03 7.37 -15.06
N LEU A 64 -10.99 6.04 -15.17
CA LEU A 64 -10.06 5.20 -14.41
C LEU A 64 -8.59 5.50 -14.76
N ALA A 65 -8.25 5.62 -16.05
CA ALA A 65 -6.90 5.98 -16.49
C ALA A 65 -6.45 7.34 -15.92
N ASN A 66 -7.32 8.35 -15.96
CA ASN A 66 -7.05 9.66 -15.37
C ASN A 66 -6.86 9.59 -13.85
N LEU A 67 -7.67 8.77 -13.15
CA LEU A 67 -7.51 8.55 -11.71
C LEU A 67 -6.18 7.88 -11.38
N MET A 68 -5.75 6.89 -12.18
CA MET A 68 -4.45 6.23 -12.02
C MET A 68 -3.29 7.21 -12.25
N LEU A 69 -3.37 8.06 -13.28
CA LEU A 69 -2.36 9.07 -13.56
C LEU A 69 -2.24 10.09 -12.42
N LYS A 70 -3.37 10.59 -11.90
CA LYS A 70 -3.39 11.49 -10.73
C LYS A 70 -2.76 10.85 -9.50
N LYS A 71 -3.04 9.57 -9.24
CA LYS A 71 -2.42 8.81 -8.14
C LYS A 71 -0.91 8.66 -8.33
N GLU A 72 -0.45 8.46 -9.57
CA GLU A 72 0.97 8.39 -9.89
C GLU A 72 1.68 9.72 -9.67
N GLN A 73 1.11 10.83 -10.14
CA GLN A 73 1.64 12.18 -9.91
C GLN A 73 1.74 12.52 -8.42
N HIS A 74 0.67 12.25 -7.67
CA HIS A 74 0.64 12.45 -6.22
C HIS A 74 1.74 11.64 -5.53
N MET A 75 1.94 10.37 -5.91
CA MET A 75 3.03 9.55 -5.36
C MET A 75 4.41 10.11 -5.68
N VAL A 76 4.64 10.59 -6.91
CA VAL A 76 5.91 11.22 -7.29
C VAL A 76 6.16 12.47 -6.45
N GLU A 77 5.13 13.27 -6.20
CA GLU A 77 5.21 14.44 -5.34
C GLU A 77 5.52 14.06 -3.89
N GLN A 78 4.84 13.05 -3.33
CA GLN A 78 5.11 12.53 -1.98
C GLN A 78 6.54 12.00 -1.85
N ASN A 79 7.03 11.26 -2.85
CA ASN A 79 8.41 10.78 -2.90
C ASN A 79 9.41 11.94 -3.01
N SER A 80 9.11 12.96 -3.82
CA SER A 80 9.95 14.14 -3.95
C SER A 80 10.01 14.92 -2.63
N LEU A 81 8.87 15.14 -1.99
CA LEU A 81 8.75 15.80 -0.69
C LEU A 81 9.52 15.04 0.39
N MET A 82 9.36 13.72 0.46
CA MET A 82 10.11 12.84 1.37
C MET A 82 11.62 13.00 1.18
N LYS A 83 12.12 12.98 -0.07
CA LYS A 83 13.54 13.21 -0.37
C LYS A 83 14.02 14.60 0.08
N GLN A 84 13.24 15.64 -0.21
CA GLN A 84 13.56 17.01 0.23
C GLN A 84 13.60 17.14 1.76
N MET A 85 12.70 16.45 2.48
CA MET A 85 12.64 16.50 3.93
C MET A 85 13.83 15.83 4.61
N ILE A 86 14.30 14.75 4.00
CA ILE A 86 15.35 13.91 4.56
C ILE A 86 16.76 14.37 4.11
N ASN A 87 16.86 15.33 3.19
CA ASN A 87 18.12 15.80 2.58
C ASN A 87 18.85 14.63 1.87
N ASP A 88 20.13 14.82 1.48
CA ASP A 88 21.00 13.80 0.84
C ASP A 88 21.15 12.46 1.60
N LYS A 89 20.47 12.27 2.75
CA LYS A 89 20.48 11.04 3.55
C LYS A 89 19.54 9.96 3.01
N ALA A 90 18.60 10.32 2.12
CA ALA A 90 17.64 9.38 1.54
C ALA A 90 18.23 8.70 0.30
N GLU A 91 18.58 7.42 0.42
CA GLU A 91 19.07 6.62 -0.69
C GLU A 91 17.96 5.65 -1.15
N TYR A 92 17.89 5.41 -2.47
CA TYR A 92 16.92 4.48 -3.04
C TYR A 92 17.44 3.04 -2.88
N TYR A 93 16.66 2.19 -2.23
CA TYR A 93 16.95 0.76 -2.17
C TYR A 93 16.13 0.06 -3.25
N GLY A 94 16.79 -0.36 -4.31
CA GLY A 94 16.17 -1.14 -5.37
C GLY A 94 17.24 -1.75 -6.25
N LYS A 95 17.67 -2.97 -5.91
CA LYS A 95 18.37 -3.82 -6.90
C LYS A 95 17.48 -3.88 -8.14
N SER A 96 18.07 -3.64 -9.31
CA SER A 96 17.40 -3.62 -10.62
C SER A 96 16.85 -4.98 -11.09
N GLY A 97 16.28 -5.78 -10.18
CA GLY A 97 15.76 -7.12 -10.43
C GLY A 97 14.40 -7.34 -9.78
N LYS A 98 13.39 -7.62 -10.61
CA LYS A 98 12.03 -8.13 -10.31
C LYS A 98 11.12 -7.38 -9.30
N GLN A 99 11.62 -6.73 -8.25
CA GLN A 99 10.79 -6.11 -7.20
C GLN A 99 10.32 -4.68 -7.51
N SER A 100 10.98 -3.95 -8.43
CA SER A 100 10.50 -2.63 -8.89
C SER A 100 9.21 -2.71 -9.72
N GLN A 101 8.82 -3.91 -10.17
CA GLN A 101 7.62 -4.12 -11.00
C GLN A 101 6.30 -4.14 -10.21
N LEU A 102 6.34 -4.12 -8.87
CA LEU A 102 5.15 -4.18 -8.01
C LEU A 102 4.59 -2.81 -7.58
N GLY A 103 5.16 -1.70 -8.06
CA GLY A 103 4.71 -0.35 -7.68
C GLY A 103 5.05 0.05 -6.24
N LEU A 104 6.01 -0.63 -5.61
CA LEU A 104 6.53 -0.32 -4.28
C LEU A 104 7.80 0.54 -4.39
N HIS A 105 7.76 1.75 -3.85
CA HIS A 105 8.92 2.64 -3.73
C HIS A 105 9.58 2.41 -2.37
N GLN A 106 10.86 2.02 -2.37
CA GLN A 106 11.60 1.72 -1.16
C GLN A 106 12.74 2.72 -1.00
N HIS A 107 12.78 3.35 0.16
CA HIS A 107 13.79 4.32 0.54
C HIS A 107 14.38 3.94 1.89
N TYR A 108 15.65 4.28 2.07
CA TYR A 108 16.26 4.20 3.38
C TYR A 108 16.88 5.54 3.75
N VAL A 109 16.99 5.78 5.04
CA VAL A 109 17.51 7.02 5.60
C VAL A 109 18.58 6.69 6.61
N LYS A 110 19.77 7.27 6.44
CA LYS A 110 20.83 7.20 7.45
C LYS A 110 20.61 8.25 8.53
N LEU A 111 20.39 7.84 9.78
CA LEU A 111 20.24 8.76 10.91
C LEU A 111 20.59 8.11 12.25
N HIS A 112 20.95 8.94 13.23
CA HIS A 112 21.23 8.44 14.58
C HIS A 112 19.94 8.02 15.30
N LYS A 113 20.05 7.08 16.25
CA LYS A 113 18.91 6.50 16.99
C LYS A 113 18.05 7.55 17.71
N ASN A 114 18.68 8.63 18.20
CA ASN A 114 18.02 9.75 18.88
C ASN A 114 17.23 10.67 17.93
N GLU A 115 17.52 10.64 16.63
CA GLU A 115 16.83 11.47 15.63
C GLU A 115 15.54 10.81 15.11
N LYS A 116 15.42 9.48 15.24
CA LYS A 116 14.35 8.68 14.63
C LYS A 116 12.96 9.21 14.94
N THR A 117 12.66 9.50 16.20
CA THR A 117 11.33 10.01 16.62
C THR A 117 11.03 11.35 15.96
N ARG A 118 11.98 12.31 16.00
CA ARG A 118 11.82 13.63 15.40
C ARG A 118 11.55 13.52 13.90
N GLU A 119 12.30 12.69 13.19
CA GLU A 119 12.12 12.51 11.75
C GLU A 119 10.80 11.79 11.41
N SER A 120 10.37 10.82 12.22
CA SER A 120 9.06 10.17 12.03
C SER A 120 7.90 11.14 12.16
N ILE A 121 7.92 12.00 13.18
CA ILE A 121 6.89 13.03 13.37
C ILE A 121 6.84 13.99 12.17
N LYS A 122 8.02 14.42 11.69
CA LYS A 122 8.09 15.28 10.50
C LYS A 122 7.45 14.58 9.28
N LEU A 123 7.82 13.33 9.02
CA LEU A 123 7.27 12.55 7.90
C LEU A 123 5.75 12.44 7.99
N ILE A 124 5.23 12.07 9.15
CA ILE A 124 3.79 11.95 9.40
C ILE A 124 3.08 13.30 9.19
N GLY A 125 3.67 14.40 9.63
CA GLY A 125 3.06 15.73 9.50
C GLY A 125 3.06 16.31 8.09
N LYS A 126 3.86 15.78 7.15
CA LYS A 126 3.95 16.31 5.78
C LYS A 126 3.43 15.36 4.71
N LEU A 127 3.53 14.05 4.92
CA LEU A 127 3.08 13.08 3.95
C LEU A 127 1.57 12.91 4.03
N GLN A 128 0.93 12.80 2.87
CA GLN A 128 -0.49 12.47 2.78
C GLN A 128 -0.65 10.96 2.66
N PHE A 129 -1.43 10.37 3.55
CA PHE A 129 -1.70 8.93 3.61
C PHE A 129 -3.09 8.67 4.18
N ASN A 130 -3.68 7.53 3.83
CA ASN A 130 -4.87 7.01 4.52
C ASN A 130 -4.47 6.11 5.69
N GLN A 131 -3.41 5.33 5.53
CA GLN A 131 -2.89 4.44 6.57
C GLN A 131 -1.36 4.41 6.55
N PHE A 132 -0.77 4.56 7.73
CA PHE A 132 0.66 4.60 8.00
C PHE A 132 1.01 3.56 9.06
N VAL A 133 1.86 2.59 8.71
CA VAL A 133 2.29 1.54 9.63
C VAL A 133 3.75 1.76 10.00
N ILE A 134 4.04 1.73 11.30
CA ILE A 134 5.37 1.94 11.85
C ILE A 134 5.81 0.69 12.59
N PHE A 135 6.88 0.06 12.13
CA PHE A 135 7.47 -1.10 12.77
C PHE A 135 8.65 -0.71 13.66
N VAL A 136 8.60 -1.15 14.92
CA VAL A 136 9.65 -0.97 15.93
C VAL A 136 10.15 -2.34 16.42
N LYS A 137 11.28 -2.40 17.10
CA LYS A 137 11.85 -3.70 17.52
C LYS A 137 11.40 -4.22 18.88
N SER A 138 10.82 -3.40 19.74
CA SER A 138 10.52 -3.77 21.14
C SER A 138 9.29 -3.04 21.67
N VAL A 139 8.60 -3.65 22.65
CA VAL A 139 7.41 -3.08 23.30
C VAL A 139 7.71 -1.71 23.91
N SER A 140 8.80 -1.58 24.67
CA SER A 140 9.19 -0.29 25.28
C SER A 140 9.31 0.84 24.24
N ARG A 141 9.91 0.55 23.08
CA ARG A 141 10.04 1.52 21.97
C ARG A 141 8.71 1.82 21.30
N SER A 142 7.85 0.81 21.16
CA SER A 142 6.48 0.98 20.67
C SER A 142 5.74 1.98 21.54
N THR A 143 5.76 1.77 22.85
CA THR A 143 5.02 2.61 23.79
C THR A 143 5.60 4.02 23.87
N ALA A 144 6.93 4.15 23.81
CA ALA A 144 7.59 5.45 23.78
C ALA A 144 7.23 6.26 22.53
N LEU A 145 7.22 5.62 21.35
CA LEU A 145 6.84 6.27 20.10
C LEU A 145 5.35 6.62 20.09
N PHE A 146 4.48 5.69 20.50
CA PHE A 146 3.04 5.90 20.61
C PHE A 146 2.71 7.13 21.47
N LYS A 147 3.29 7.24 22.67
CA LYS A 147 3.15 8.42 23.54
C LYS A 147 3.66 9.69 22.88
N SER A 148 4.84 9.63 22.26
CA SER A 148 5.44 10.78 21.58
C SER A 148 4.59 11.32 20.42
N LEU A 149 3.86 10.43 19.72
CA LEU A 149 2.92 10.80 18.66
C LEU A 149 1.66 11.46 19.25
N ALA A 150 1.08 10.85 20.30
CA ALA A 150 -0.09 11.40 20.98
C ALA A 150 0.15 12.80 21.55
N GLU A 151 1.30 13.02 22.21
CA GLU A 151 1.72 14.32 22.75
C GLU A 151 1.83 15.42 21.67
N ARG A 152 2.02 15.04 20.41
CA ARG A 152 2.16 15.95 19.28
C ARG A 152 0.92 16.03 18.41
N GLY A 153 -0.20 15.48 18.88
CA GLY A 153 -1.48 15.54 18.20
C GLY A 153 -1.59 14.61 16.99
N PHE A 154 -0.84 13.50 16.98
CA PHE A 154 -0.98 12.44 15.98
C PHE A 154 -1.66 11.22 16.60
N PRO A 155 -3.00 11.07 16.45
CA PRO A 155 -3.71 9.89 16.93
C PRO A 155 -3.17 8.64 16.25
N ALA A 156 -2.77 7.67 17.06
CA ALA A 156 -2.26 6.39 16.61
C ALA A 156 -2.91 5.28 17.43
N ILE A 157 -2.74 4.04 16.98
CA ILE A 157 -2.93 2.85 17.80
C ILE A 157 -1.61 2.12 17.99
N GLU A 158 -1.54 1.33 19.05
CA GLU A 158 -0.39 0.51 19.38
C GLU A 158 -0.78 -0.97 19.45
N ILE A 159 0.00 -1.84 18.80
CA ILE A 159 -0.17 -3.30 18.82
C ILE A 159 1.18 -4.00 19.04
N HIS A 160 1.28 -4.77 20.12
CA HIS A 160 2.42 -5.62 20.44
C HIS A 160 1.95 -6.83 21.27
N HIS A 161 2.83 -7.82 21.45
CA HIS A 161 2.48 -9.13 22.02
C HIS A 161 1.96 -9.09 23.47
N GLU A 162 2.40 -8.12 24.29
CA GLU A 162 1.88 -7.95 25.67
C GLU A 162 0.42 -7.44 25.73
N ILE A 163 -0.15 -6.94 24.62
CA ILE A 163 -1.56 -6.57 24.58
C ILE A 163 -2.41 -7.84 24.40
N PRO A 164 -3.44 -8.05 25.26
CA PRO A 164 -4.35 -9.19 25.13
C PRO A 164 -4.96 -9.29 23.74
N LYS A 165 -5.12 -10.51 23.22
CA LYS A 165 -5.57 -10.78 21.85
C LYS A 165 -6.85 -10.02 21.49
N GLU A 166 -7.85 -10.02 22.37
CA GLU A 166 -9.12 -9.32 22.18
C GLU A 166 -8.93 -7.82 21.95
N LYS A 167 -8.09 -7.17 22.78
CA LYS A 167 -7.77 -5.75 22.63
C LYS A 167 -6.98 -5.46 21.37
N ARG A 168 -6.09 -6.36 20.94
CA ARG A 168 -5.36 -6.21 19.67
C ARG A 168 -6.30 -6.23 18.48
N LEU A 169 -7.28 -7.15 18.48
CA LEU A 169 -8.27 -7.27 17.41
C LEU A 169 -9.21 -6.05 17.38
N ALA A 170 -9.63 -5.55 18.55
CA ALA A 170 -10.44 -4.33 18.64
C ALA A 170 -9.71 -3.12 18.06
N ARG A 171 -8.47 -2.86 18.50
CA ARG A 171 -7.63 -1.76 17.96
C ARG A 171 -7.38 -1.94 16.46
N TYR A 172 -7.10 -3.16 16.03
CA TYR A 172 -6.88 -3.42 14.62
C TYR A 172 -8.13 -3.12 13.78
N LYS A 173 -9.33 -3.43 14.31
CA LYS A 173 -10.60 -3.10 13.68
C LYS A 173 -10.78 -1.59 13.53
N GLU A 174 -10.49 -0.79 14.56
CA GLU A 174 -10.51 0.69 14.49
C GLU A 174 -9.62 1.21 13.34
N PHE A 175 -8.43 0.61 13.17
CA PHE A 175 -7.52 0.95 12.08
C PHE A 175 -8.05 0.52 10.70
N GLN A 176 -8.67 -0.67 10.60
CA GLN A 176 -9.30 -1.15 9.37
C GLN A 176 -10.49 -0.30 8.94
N GLU A 177 -11.24 0.23 9.91
CA GLU A 177 -12.41 1.11 9.70
C GLU A 177 -12.01 2.58 9.48
N PHE A 178 -10.70 2.88 9.42
CA PHE A 178 -10.13 4.22 9.24
C PHE A 178 -10.48 5.20 10.36
N GLU A 179 -10.82 4.72 11.55
CA GLU A 179 -10.99 5.57 12.75
C GLU A 179 -9.63 6.09 13.24
N THR A 180 -8.57 5.33 13.00
CA THR A 180 -7.19 5.77 13.17
C THR A 180 -6.35 5.47 11.93
N HIS A 181 -5.47 6.41 11.59
CA HIS A 181 -4.66 6.34 10.38
C HIS A 181 -3.22 5.88 10.62
N ILE A 182 -2.78 5.80 11.88
CA ILE A 182 -1.41 5.47 12.25
C ILE A 182 -1.41 4.26 13.18
N LEU A 183 -0.57 3.26 12.86
CA LEU A 183 -0.37 2.08 13.67
C LEU A 183 1.11 1.89 13.99
N VAL A 184 1.44 1.82 15.29
CA VAL A 184 2.77 1.44 15.78
C VAL A 184 2.74 -0.02 16.21
N ALA A 185 3.65 -0.84 15.70
CA ALA A 185 3.70 -2.26 16.02
C ALA A 185 5.13 -2.82 16.11
N THR A 186 5.32 -3.86 16.93
CA THR A 186 6.61 -4.58 16.99
C THR A 186 6.76 -5.60 15.86
N ASN A 187 5.88 -6.59 15.90
CA ASN A 187 5.74 -7.61 14.88
C ASN A 187 4.27 -8.02 14.84
N LEU A 188 3.72 -8.13 13.64
CA LEU A 188 2.35 -8.56 13.40
C LEU A 188 2.31 -10.00 12.87
N PHE A 189 3.43 -10.47 12.34
CA PHE A 189 3.60 -11.87 11.96
C PHE A 189 3.49 -12.75 13.21
N GLY A 190 2.67 -13.79 13.14
CA GLY A 190 2.36 -14.67 14.28
C GLY A 190 1.28 -14.15 15.24
N LEU A 191 0.86 -12.88 15.11
CA LEU A 191 -0.20 -12.30 15.94
C LEU A 191 -1.62 -12.53 15.38
N GLY A 192 -1.74 -13.15 14.21
CA GLY A 192 -2.99 -13.35 13.48
C GLY A 192 -3.57 -12.07 12.89
N ILE A 193 -2.75 -11.02 12.79
CA ILE A 193 -3.14 -9.71 12.24
C ILE A 193 -2.48 -9.58 10.88
N ASP A 194 -3.32 -9.52 9.85
CA ASP A 194 -2.87 -9.34 8.49
C ASP A 194 -3.20 -7.93 8.01
N ILE A 195 -2.19 -7.03 8.05
CA ILE A 195 -2.34 -5.69 7.47
C ILE A 195 -2.28 -5.83 5.97
N GLU A 196 -3.44 -5.76 5.35
CA GLU A 196 -3.52 -5.60 3.92
C GLU A 196 -3.37 -4.12 3.55
N ARG A 197 -2.21 -3.80 2.94
CA ARG A 197 -2.08 -2.73 1.94
C ARG A 197 -2.17 -1.30 2.49
N ALA A 198 -1.33 -0.97 3.47
CA ALA A 198 -1.11 0.40 3.92
C ALA A 198 -0.53 1.29 2.81
N ASN A 199 -0.72 2.61 2.88
CA ASN A 199 -0.10 3.52 1.92
C ASN A 199 1.41 3.65 2.17
N ILE A 200 1.76 3.78 3.45
CA ILE A 200 3.13 4.01 3.89
C ILE A 200 3.50 3.01 4.97
N VAL A 201 4.66 2.38 4.81
CA VAL A 201 5.31 1.56 5.83
C VAL A 201 6.61 2.24 6.24
N LEU A 202 6.83 2.40 7.53
CA LEU A 202 8.09 2.85 8.10
C LEU A 202 8.69 1.75 8.98
N ASN A 203 9.86 1.25 8.58
CA ASN A 203 10.73 0.51 9.48
C ASN A 203 11.49 1.52 10.34
N TYR A 204 10.90 1.89 11.47
CA TYR A 204 11.52 2.80 12.44
C TYR A 204 12.76 2.16 13.05
N ASP A 205 12.69 0.88 13.37
CA ASP A 205 13.86 0.04 13.64
C ASP A 205 14.05 -0.96 12.51
N MET A 206 15.31 -1.19 12.13
CA MET A 206 15.66 -2.21 11.15
C MET A 206 15.15 -3.57 11.65
N PRO A 207 14.46 -4.37 10.82
CA PRO A 207 14.13 -5.76 11.12
C PRO A 207 15.38 -6.59 11.42
N GLU A 208 15.19 -7.78 11.99
CA GLU A 208 16.28 -8.68 12.39
C GLU A 208 16.97 -9.35 11.18
N ASP A 209 16.22 -9.53 10.09
CA ASP A 209 16.67 -10.20 8.88
C ASP A 209 15.95 -9.66 7.63
N THR A 210 16.50 -10.04 6.47
CA THR A 210 16.00 -9.63 5.14
C THR A 210 14.61 -10.19 4.84
N ASP A 211 14.25 -11.38 5.34
CA ASP A 211 12.92 -11.96 5.09
C ASP A 211 11.81 -11.17 5.81
N THR A 212 12.06 -10.81 7.06
CA THR A 212 11.22 -9.94 7.87
C THR A 212 11.12 -8.55 7.25
N TYR A 213 12.22 -8.01 6.71
CA TYR A 213 12.21 -6.77 5.93
C TYR A 213 11.25 -6.86 4.74
N LEU A 214 11.42 -7.88 3.89
CA LEU A 214 10.60 -8.09 2.70
C LEU A 214 9.12 -8.23 3.05
N HIS A 215 8.81 -8.99 4.10
CA HIS A 215 7.44 -9.14 4.58
C HIS A 215 6.82 -7.83 5.07
N ARG A 216 7.58 -6.97 5.75
CA ARG A 216 7.10 -5.66 6.22
C ARG A 216 6.86 -4.70 5.05
N VAL A 217 7.83 -4.55 4.15
CA VAL A 217 7.70 -3.61 3.02
C VAL A 217 6.65 -4.07 2.00
N ALA A 218 6.41 -5.38 1.89
CA ALA A 218 5.31 -5.93 1.10
C ALA A 218 3.91 -5.52 1.62
N ARG A 219 3.80 -4.97 2.84
CA ARG A 219 2.54 -4.41 3.35
C ARG A 219 2.23 -3.01 2.81
N ALA A 220 3.18 -2.37 2.13
CA ALA A 220 2.96 -1.11 1.46
C ALA A 220 2.41 -1.32 0.04
N GLY A 221 1.28 -0.66 -0.26
CA GLY A 221 0.64 -0.63 -1.57
C GLY A 221 -0.60 -1.53 -1.67
N ARG A 222 -1.67 -1.03 -2.32
CA ARG A 222 -2.83 -1.82 -2.79
C ARG A 222 -2.61 -2.27 -4.23
N LEU A 223 -3.30 -3.33 -4.66
CA LEU A 223 -3.53 -3.60 -6.09
C LEU A 223 -4.06 -2.33 -6.78
N GLY A 224 -3.26 -1.75 -7.68
CA GLY A 224 -3.58 -0.51 -8.40
C GLY A 224 -3.20 0.81 -7.69
N THR A 225 -2.52 0.78 -6.54
CA THR A 225 -1.93 1.98 -5.93
C THR A 225 -0.48 1.73 -5.54
N LYS A 226 0.43 2.63 -5.92
CA LYS A 226 1.83 2.53 -5.53
C LYS A 226 1.98 2.66 -4.00
N GLY A 227 2.88 1.91 -3.39
CA GLY A 227 3.17 1.94 -1.95
C GLY A 227 4.52 2.60 -1.67
N LEU A 228 4.68 3.20 -0.48
CA LEU A 228 5.95 3.77 -0.03
C LEU A 228 6.45 3.03 1.21
N ALA A 229 7.65 2.48 1.15
CA ALA A 229 8.36 1.93 2.30
C ALA A 229 9.59 2.78 2.61
N ILE A 230 9.72 3.22 3.85
CA ILE A 230 10.85 3.99 4.37
C ILE A 230 11.53 3.16 5.46
N THR A 231 12.86 3.12 5.48
CA THR A 231 13.60 2.37 6.49
C THR A 231 14.71 3.21 7.11
N TYR A 232 14.78 3.26 8.44
CA TYR A 232 15.84 3.96 9.14
C TYR A 232 17.05 3.05 9.39
N VAL A 233 18.21 3.50 8.92
CA VAL A 233 19.52 2.85 9.07
C VAL A 233 20.34 3.66 10.06
N ALA A 234 20.70 3.07 11.21
CA ALA A 234 21.45 3.77 12.25
C ALA A 234 22.93 3.39 12.33
N ASN A 235 23.33 2.28 11.73
CA ASN A 235 24.70 1.77 11.75
C ASN A 235 24.95 0.81 10.56
N GLU A 236 26.16 0.30 10.43
CA GLU A 236 26.55 -0.62 9.35
C GLU A 236 25.83 -1.97 9.44
N SER A 237 25.52 -2.45 10.65
CA SER A 237 24.74 -3.69 10.81
C SER A 237 23.33 -3.55 10.25
N ASP A 238 22.69 -2.41 10.44
CA ASP A 238 21.38 -2.12 9.83
C ASP A 238 21.52 -2.11 8.30
N ALA A 239 22.57 -1.48 7.77
CA ALA A 239 22.81 -1.40 6.33
C ALA A 239 23.05 -2.79 5.68
N ALA A 240 23.59 -3.76 6.42
CA ALA A 240 23.84 -5.12 5.93
C ALA A 240 22.57 -5.96 5.73
N ILE A 241 21.44 -5.57 6.34
CA ILE A 241 20.15 -6.27 6.22
C ILE A 241 19.41 -5.88 4.93
N LEU A 242 19.67 -4.66 4.45
CA LEU A 242 19.21 -4.15 3.16
C LEU A 242 19.99 -4.81 2.03
#